data_AF-A0A7T7KYV3-F1
#
_entry.id   AF-A0A7T7KYV3-F1
#
_cell.length_a   1.000
_cell.length_b   1.000
_cell.length_c   1.000
_cell.angle_alpha   90.00
_cell.angle_beta   90.00
_cell.angle_gamma   90.00
#
_symmetry.space_group_name_H-M   'P 1'
#
loop_
_entity.id
_entity.type
_entity.pdbx_description
1 polymer ?
#
loop_
_entity_poly.entity_id
_entity_poly.type
_entity_poly.pdbx_seq_one_letter_code
_entity_poly.pdbx_strand_id
1 'polypeptide(L)' 'MPKKSCATCKSLQEEHRFLKPPEADWLKKETGRKNVDGFMVCEALLADGEKQCRNLRHYFREKPFKEPLRLPDPT' A
#
# COMPACT_ATOMS: atom_id res chain seq x y z
N MET A 1 7.83 -15.12 13.09
CA MET A 1 6.59 -14.41 12.69
C MET A 1 6.83 -13.87 11.29
N PRO A 2 6.01 -14.18 10.27
CA PRO A 2 6.27 -13.64 8.94
C PRO A 2 6.13 -12.12 9.00
N LYS A 3 7.27 -11.46 8.88
CA LYS A 3 7.42 -10.02 8.69
C LYS A 3 6.52 -9.64 7.53
N LYS A 4 5.63 -8.67 7.76
CA LYS A 4 4.49 -8.27 6.93
C LYS A 4 4.94 -7.98 5.50
N SER A 5 4.97 -9.01 4.66
CA SER A 5 5.38 -8.95 3.26
C SER A 5 4.44 -8.07 2.44
N CYS A 6 4.98 -7.39 1.44
CA CYS A 6 4.19 -6.78 0.38
C CYS A 6 3.93 -7.82 -0.70
N ALA A 7 2.67 -8.05 -1.08
CA ALA A 7 2.30 -9.07 -2.06
C ALA A 7 2.89 -8.81 -3.46
N THR A 8 3.27 -7.56 -3.76
CA THR A 8 3.78 -7.17 -5.09
C THR A 8 5.30 -7.17 -5.16
N CYS A 9 5.99 -6.39 -4.31
CA CYS A 9 7.46 -6.29 -4.37
C CYS A 9 8.18 -7.37 -3.57
N LYS A 10 7.46 -8.12 -2.70
CA LYS A 10 8.04 -9.15 -1.82
C LYS A 10 9.23 -8.66 -0.98
N SER A 11 9.33 -7.34 -0.76
CA SER A 11 10.43 -6.76 0.00
C SER A 11 10.49 -7.38 1.39
N LEU A 12 11.71 -7.75 1.79
CA LEU A 12 12.02 -8.27 3.12
C LEU A 12 12.19 -7.15 4.15
N GLN A 13 12.34 -5.91 3.68
CA GLN A 13 12.41 -4.72 4.52
C GLN A 13 10.99 -4.15 4.64
N GLU A 14 10.42 -4.22 5.85
CA GLU A 14 9.02 -3.89 6.15
C GLU A 14 8.78 -2.36 6.14
N GLU A 15 8.87 -1.73 4.99
CA GLU A 15 8.59 -0.30 4.84
C GLU A 15 7.13 -0.12 4.44
N HIS A 16 6.23 -0.13 5.43
CA HIS A 16 4.83 0.25 5.22
C HIS A 16 4.44 1.35 6.19
N ARG A 17 3.72 2.36 5.69
CA ARG A 17 3.13 3.40 6.52
C ARG A 17 1.62 3.49 6.32
N PHE A 18 0.92 4.05 7.30
CA PHE A 18 -0.48 4.42 7.12
C PHE A 18 -0.65 5.49 6.03
N LEU A 19 -1.84 5.50 5.42
CA LEU A 19 -2.19 6.49 4.41
C LEU A 19 -2.25 7.89 5.01
N LYS A 20 -1.71 8.87 4.29
CA LYS A 20 -1.94 10.28 4.59
C LYS A 20 -3.38 10.65 4.23
N PRO A 21 -3.95 11.72 4.82
CA PRO A 21 -5.32 12.16 4.50
C PRO A 21 -5.65 12.20 2.99
N PRO A 22 -4.85 12.83 2.11
CA PRO A 22 -5.16 12.85 0.68
C PRO A 22 -5.14 11.47 0.01
N GLU A 23 -4.29 10.55 0.47
CA GLU A 23 -4.21 9.18 -0.05
C GLU A 23 -5.39 8.34 0.42
N ALA A 24 -5.84 8.56 1.66
CA ALA A 24 -7.05 7.96 2.20
C ALA A 24 -8.30 8.43 1.43
N ASP A 25 -8.41 9.73 1.15
CA ASP A 25 -9.49 10.28 0.33
C ASP A 25 -9.48 9.74 -1.10
N TRP A 26 -8.30 9.62 -1.71
CA TRP A 26 -8.16 8.96 -3.01
C TRP A 26 -8.67 7.52 -2.95
N LEU A 27 -8.26 6.74 -1.94
CA LEU A 27 -8.67 5.35 -1.82
C LEU A 27 -10.17 5.19 -1.60
N LYS A 28 -10.79 6.07 -0.81
CA LYS A 28 -12.25 6.10 -0.63
C LYS A 28 -12.98 6.34 -1.96
N LYS A 29 -12.49 7.29 -2.76
CA LYS A 29 -13.07 7.59 -4.09
C LYS A 29 -12.92 6.42 -5.05
N GLU A 30 -11.73 5.82 -5.10
CA GLU A 30 -11.42 4.73 -6.03
C GLU A 30 -12.17 3.43 -5.71
N THR A 31 -12.36 3.13 -4.42
CA THR A 31 -12.93 1.84 -3.98
C THR A 31 -14.37 1.93 -3.48
N GLY A 32 -14.93 3.14 -3.35
CA GLY A 32 -16.25 3.38 -2.75
C GLY A 32 -16.33 3.01 -1.25
N ARG A 33 -15.20 2.74 -0.59
CA ARG A 33 -15.17 2.34 0.82
C ARG A 33 -15.43 3.53 1.74
N LYS A 34 -16.25 3.31 2.77
CA LYS A 34 -16.51 4.32 3.81
C LYS A 34 -15.36 4.47 4.81
N ASN A 35 -14.71 3.36 5.14
CA ASN A 35 -13.60 3.31 6.08
C ASN A 35 -12.35 2.75 5.40
N VAL A 36 -11.24 3.50 5.50
CA VAL A 36 -9.90 3.13 5.01
C VAL A 36 -8.84 3.21 6.12
N ASP A 37 -9.26 3.34 7.37
CA ASP A 37 -8.39 3.22 8.53
C ASP A 37 -7.85 1.78 8.59
N GLY A 38 -6.53 1.65 8.76
CA GLY A 38 -5.85 0.36 8.70
C GLY A 38 -5.31 -0.01 7.32
N PHE A 39 -5.57 0.78 6.28
CA PHE A 39 -4.81 0.69 5.04
C PHE A 39 -3.43 1.30 5.19
N MET A 40 -2.46 0.65 4.57
CA MET A 40 -1.07 1.07 4.54
C MET A 40 -0.53 0.99 3.12
N VAL A 41 0.41 1.86 2.81
CA VAL A 41 1.15 1.88 1.56
C VAL A 41 2.54 1.30 1.77
N CYS A 42 3.00 0.48 0.84
CA CYS A 42 4.37 0.02 0.79
C CYS A 42 5.31 1.12 0.25
N GLU A 43 6.33 1.46 1.01
CA GLU A 43 7.34 2.47 0.70
C GLU A 43 8.66 1.86 0.21
N ALA A 44 8.76 0.53 0.18
CA ALA A 44 9.95 -0.17 -0.29
C ALA A 44 10.35 0.28 -1.69
N LEU A 45 11.64 0.59 -1.86
CA LEU A 45 12.21 0.90 -3.16
C LEU A 45 12.17 -0.33 -4.06
N LEU A 46 11.76 -0.13 -5.30
CA LEU A 46 11.83 -1.14 -6.36
C LEU A 46 13.28 -1.32 -6.81
N ALA A 47 13.57 -2.41 -7.54
CA ALA A 47 14.93 -2.79 -7.93
C ALA A 47 15.70 -1.69 -8.67
N ASP A 48 14.99 -0.82 -9.39
CA ASP A 48 15.56 0.31 -10.11
C ASP A 48 15.97 1.47 -9.17
N GLY A 49 15.66 1.39 -7.88
CA GLY A 49 16.04 2.38 -6.85
C GLY A 49 15.32 3.73 -6.94
N GLU A 50 14.70 4.03 -8.08
CA GLU A 50 14.10 5.33 -8.38
C GLU A 50 12.63 5.44 -7.94
N LYS A 51 11.94 4.31 -7.71
CA LYS A 51 10.50 4.28 -7.44
C LYS A 51 10.17 3.46 -6.21
N GLN A 52 9.19 3.95 -5.44
CA GLN A 52 8.59 3.19 -4.35
C GLN A 52 7.54 2.22 -4.88
N CYS A 53 7.33 1.09 -4.21
CA CYS A 53 6.35 0.09 -4.61
C CYS A 53 4.91 0.64 -4.60
N ARG A 54 4.57 1.47 -3.62
CA ARG A 54 3.27 2.14 -3.40
C ARG A 54 2.04 1.22 -3.38
N ASN A 55 2.24 -0.09 -3.22
CA ASN A 55 1.13 -1.05 -3.15
C ASN A 55 0.36 -0.90 -1.85
N LEU A 56 -0.97 -0.92 -1.96
CA LEU A 56 -1.86 -0.85 -0.82
C LEU A 56 -2.09 -2.23 -0.21
N ARG A 57 -2.04 -2.25 1.11
CA ARG A 57 -2.39 -3.41 1.94
C ARG A 57 -3.28 -2.96 3.08
N HIS A 58 -3.88 -3.93 3.76
CA HIS A 58 -4.52 -3.70 5.04
C HIS A 58 -3.69 -4.37 6.14
N TYR A 59 -3.73 -3.84 7.36
CA TYR A 59 -2.92 -4.36 8.47
C TYR A 59 -3.16 -5.85 8.74
N PHE A 60 -4.41 -6.30 8.68
CA PHE A 60 -4.80 -7.70 8.84
C PHE A 60 -4.92 -8.51 7.54
N ARG A 61 -4.83 -7.86 6.37
CA ARG A 61 -5.04 -8.52 5.08
C ARG A 61 -4.03 -8.03 4.06
N GLU A 62 -3.10 -8.91 3.68
CA GLU A 62 -2.05 -8.59 2.71
C GLU A 62 -2.62 -8.27 1.32
N LYS A 63 -3.71 -8.95 0.93
CA LYS A 63 -4.45 -8.72 -0.32
C LYS A 63 -5.87 -8.24 -0.02
N PRO A 64 -6.07 -6.93 0.25
CA PRO A 64 -7.38 -6.38 0.59
C PRO A 64 -8.32 -6.22 -0.61
N PHE A 65 -7.78 -6.35 -1.83
CA PHE A 65 -8.46 -6.18 -3.10
C PHE A 65 -8.35 -7.45 -3.95
N LYS A 66 -9.26 -7.60 -4.93
CA LYS A 66 -9.22 -8.69 -5.90
C LYS A 66 -7.95 -8.64 -6.76
N GLU A 67 -7.57 -7.41 -7.16
CA GLU A 67 -6.33 -7.12 -7.88
C GLU A 67 -5.49 -6.12 -7.07
N PRO A 68 -4.14 -6.20 -7.12
CA PRO A 68 -3.28 -5.25 -6.39
C PRO A 68 -3.58 -3.81 -6.81
N LEU A 69 -3.85 -2.96 -5.82
CA LEU A 69 -4.09 -1.54 -6.02
C LEU A 69 -2.88 -0.75 -5.53
N ARG A 70 -2.34 0.13 -6.37
CA ARG A 70 -1.22 1.01 -6.02
C ARG A 70 -1.69 2.44 -5.90
N LEU A 71 -1.15 3.17 -4.94
CA LEU A 71 -1.33 4.62 -4.92
C LEU A 71 -0.66 5.24 -6.15
N PRO A 72 -1.22 6.33 -6.70
CA PRO A 72 -0.56 7.07 -7.75
C PRO A 72 0.80 7.58 -7.27
N ASP A 73 1.73 7.71 -8.21
CA ASP A 73 3.03 8.34 -7.95
C ASP A 73 2.83 9.77 -7.43
N PRO A 74 3.65 10.23 -6.48
CA PRO A 74 3.61 11.62 -6.04
C PRO A 74 4.01 12.50 -7.22
N THR A 75 3.12 13.44 -7.60
CA THR A 75 3.43 14.57 -8.49
C THR A 75 4.44 15.52 -7.86
#